data_AF-A0A8T3KQX8-F1
#
_entry.id   AF-A0A8T3KQX8-F1
#
_cell.length_a   1.000
_cell.length_b   1.000
_cell.length_c   1.000
_cell.angle_alpha   90.00
_cell.angle_beta   90.00
_cell.angle_gamma   90.00
#
_symmetry.space_group_name_H-M   'P 1'
#
loop_
_entity.id
_entity.type
_entity.pdbx_description
1 polymer ?
#
loop_
_entity_poly.entity_id
_entity_poly.type
_entity_poly.pdbx_seq_one_letter_code
_entity_poly.pdbx_strand_id
1 'polypeptide(L)'
;MHEEYLGEGYHDKVRKLLGADNKICTNTMIDADINIGAMKKIITPYLQGGPVGFGLAGQRVEINTEDRFATLQQGALFILAAVLCSPIISRAKVQPFLNFKYQKNWGKKQKELMRKGHMWLDSLQVKGAVQ
;
A
#
# COMPACT_ATOMS: atom_id res chain seq x y z
N MET A 1 -6.51 14.48 -2.29
CA MET A 1 -5.48 14.75 -1.25
C MET A 1 -4.74 13.43 -0.99
N HIS A 2 -3.41 13.36 -1.11
CA HIS A 2 -2.55 12.16 -1.26
C HIS A 2 -2.31 11.63 -2.68
N GLU A 3 -2.93 12.23 -3.70
CA GLU A 3 -2.65 11.88 -5.10
C GLU A 3 -1.20 12.13 -5.50
N GLU A 4 -0.53 13.05 -4.82
CA GLU A 4 0.91 13.27 -4.96
C GLU A 4 1.72 12.00 -4.69
N TYR A 5 1.28 11.09 -3.79
CA TYR A 5 2.01 9.87 -3.42
C TYR A 5 1.35 8.58 -3.92
N LEU A 6 0.07 8.63 -4.26
CA LEU A 6 -0.74 7.46 -4.63
C LEU A 6 -1.26 7.54 -6.07
N GLY A 7 -1.10 8.70 -6.70
CA GLY A 7 -1.61 9.06 -8.03
C GLY A 7 -3.10 9.35 -8.06
N GLU A 8 -3.51 9.92 -9.18
CA GLU A 8 -4.92 10.17 -9.48
C GLU A 8 -5.74 8.87 -9.45
N GLY A 9 -6.97 8.97 -8.92
CA GLY A 9 -7.90 7.84 -8.84
C GLY A 9 -7.46 6.71 -7.90
N TYR A 10 -6.59 6.98 -6.92
CA TYR A 10 -6.06 5.94 -6.04
C TYR A 10 -7.15 5.20 -5.25
N HIS A 11 -8.28 5.84 -4.93
CA HIS A 11 -9.40 5.16 -4.26
C HIS A 11 -9.86 3.92 -5.02
N ASP A 12 -10.01 4.05 -6.34
CA ASP A 12 -10.47 2.96 -7.20
C ASP A 12 -9.36 1.94 -7.45
N LYS A 13 -8.10 2.38 -7.56
CA LYS A 13 -6.95 1.48 -7.65
C LYS A 13 -6.85 0.59 -6.40
N VAL A 14 -6.97 1.17 -5.21
CA VAL A 14 -6.95 0.44 -3.93
C VAL A 14 -8.11 -0.54 -3.81
N ARG A 15 -9.33 -0.11 -4.17
CA ARG A 15 -10.51 -1.01 -4.20
C ARG A 15 -10.32 -2.16 -5.17
N LYS A 16 -9.78 -1.90 -6.36
CA LYS A 16 -9.47 -2.93 -7.36
C LYS A 16 -8.46 -3.94 -6.82
N LEU A 17 -7.40 -3.49 -6.15
CA LEU A 17 -6.42 -4.36 -5.50
C LEU A 17 -7.07 -5.24 -4.42
N LEU A 18 -7.96 -4.66 -3.60
CA LEU A 18 -8.72 -5.35 -2.57
C LEU A 18 -9.79 -6.31 -3.13
N GLY A 19 -10.31 -6.03 -4.32
CA GLY A 19 -11.57 -6.62 -4.79
C GLY A 19 -12.75 -6.20 -3.91
N ALA A 20 -12.74 -4.95 -3.43
CA ALA A 20 -13.76 -4.36 -2.57
C ALA A 20 -14.55 -3.27 -3.31
N ASP A 21 -15.79 -3.03 -2.90
CA ASP A 21 -16.58 -1.91 -3.39
C ASP A 21 -16.54 -0.72 -2.42
N ASN A 22 -17.15 0.39 -2.83
CA ASN A 22 -17.21 1.62 -2.04
C ASN A 22 -18.06 1.50 -0.76
N LYS A 23 -18.89 0.46 -0.63
CA LYS A 23 -19.77 0.26 0.53
C LYS A 23 -18.95 -0.26 1.71
N ILE A 24 -18.13 -1.28 1.47
CA ILE A 24 -17.26 -1.84 2.51
C ILE A 24 -15.97 -1.04 2.70
N CYS A 25 -15.44 -0.43 1.63
CA CYS A 25 -14.22 0.38 1.62
C CYS A 25 -14.50 1.79 1.07
N THR A 26 -14.95 2.68 1.96
CA THR A 26 -15.33 4.07 1.63
C THR A 26 -14.10 4.96 1.38
N ASN A 27 -14.27 6.09 0.68
CA ASN A 27 -13.17 7.07 0.53
C ASN A 27 -12.68 7.55 1.89
N THR A 28 -13.59 7.89 2.82
CA THR A 28 -13.26 8.30 4.19
C THR A 28 -12.44 7.24 4.93
N MET A 29 -12.67 5.95 4.68
CA MET A 29 -11.84 4.90 5.27
C MET A 29 -10.44 4.90 4.67
N ILE A 30 -10.33 4.99 3.35
CA ILE A 30 -9.04 5.02 2.65
C ILE A 30 -8.21 6.24 3.12
N ASP A 31 -8.87 7.38 3.29
CA ASP A 31 -8.25 8.67 3.59
C ASP A 31 -8.07 8.91 5.09
N ALA A 32 -8.54 7.99 5.94
CA ALA A 32 -8.38 8.12 7.38
C ALA A 32 -6.89 8.21 7.74
N ASP A 33 -6.52 9.21 8.56
CA ASP A 33 -5.14 9.49 8.95
C ASP A 33 -4.40 8.26 9.48
N ILE A 34 -5.10 7.38 10.18
CA ILE A 34 -4.53 6.14 10.70
C ILE A 34 -4.08 5.19 9.57
N ASN A 35 -4.84 5.10 8.48
CA ASN A 35 -4.56 4.20 7.36
C ASN A 35 -3.49 4.79 6.45
N ILE A 36 -3.61 6.08 6.12
CA ILE A 36 -2.59 6.81 5.37
C ILE A 36 -1.27 6.87 6.14
N GLY A 37 -1.34 7.17 7.43
CA GLY A 37 -0.18 7.24 8.33
C GLY A 37 0.53 5.90 8.48
N ALA A 38 -0.22 4.79 8.58
CA ALA A 38 0.36 3.45 8.60
C ALA A 38 1.10 3.12 7.31
N MET A 39 0.53 3.47 6.15
CA MET A 39 1.23 3.31 4.86
C MET A 39 2.47 4.20 4.78
N LYS A 40 2.35 5.48 5.15
CA LYS A 40 3.46 6.44 5.14
C LYS A 40 4.65 5.94 5.95
N LYS A 41 4.43 5.44 7.17
CA LYS A 41 5.49 4.87 8.02
C LYS A 41 6.34 3.80 7.32
N ILE A 42 5.75 3.03 6.41
CA ILE A 42 6.46 1.98 5.66
C ILE A 42 7.25 2.57 4.48
N ILE A 43 6.69 3.56 3.77
CA ILE A 43 7.33 4.14 2.58
C ILE A 43 8.26 5.32 2.89
N THR A 44 8.17 5.95 4.06
CA THR A 44 8.98 7.12 4.45
C THR A 44 10.49 6.90 4.30
N PRO A 45 11.07 5.74 4.67
CA PRO A 45 12.49 5.50 4.45
C PRO A 45 12.91 5.61 2.98
N TYR A 46 12.04 5.20 2.04
CA TYR A 46 12.26 5.31 0.60
C TYR A 46 12.12 6.75 0.11
N LEU A 47 11.17 7.52 0.65
CA LEU A 47 10.97 8.93 0.29
C LEU A 47 12.11 9.83 0.77
N GLN A 48 12.69 9.54 1.93
CA GLN A 48 13.72 10.37 2.56
C GLN A 48 15.14 10.02 2.09
N GLY A 49 15.30 9.05 1.18
CA GLY A 49 16.61 8.47 0.88
C GLY A 49 17.30 7.89 2.13
N GLY A 50 16.49 7.46 3.10
CA GLY A 50 16.93 6.90 4.36
C GLY A 50 17.32 5.43 4.24
N PRO A 51 17.88 4.82 5.30
CA PRO A 51 18.17 3.40 5.33
C PRO A 51 16.86 2.61 5.23
N VAL A 52 16.73 1.81 4.17
CA VAL A 52 15.63 0.86 3.93
C VAL A 52 16.09 -0.54 4.35
N GLY A 53 15.27 -1.30 5.08
CA GLY A 53 15.68 -2.54 5.75
C GLY A 53 15.97 -3.75 4.84
N PHE A 54 16.85 -4.64 5.34
CA PHE A 54 17.42 -5.89 4.80
C PHE A 54 18.35 -5.84 3.58
N GLY A 55 18.60 -4.68 3.00
CA GLY A 55 19.75 -4.46 2.11
C GLY A 55 21.06 -4.30 2.89
N LEU A 56 22.21 -4.43 2.21
CA LEU A 56 23.54 -4.11 2.76
C LEU A 56 23.47 -2.76 3.49
N ALA A 57 23.86 -2.74 4.76
CA ALA A 57 23.79 -1.56 5.61
C ALA A 57 24.37 -0.33 4.88
N GLY A 58 23.56 0.73 4.74
CA GLY A 58 24.00 2.01 4.17
C GLY A 58 23.59 2.32 2.73
N GLN A 59 22.88 1.42 2.01
CA GLN A 59 22.34 1.78 0.70
C GLN A 59 21.18 2.79 0.83
N ARG A 60 21.37 3.97 0.24
CA ARG A 60 20.33 4.98 0.06
C ARG A 60 19.56 4.70 -1.22
N VAL A 61 18.23 4.71 -1.13
CA VAL A 61 17.36 4.64 -2.31
C VAL A 61 17.04 6.06 -2.74
N GLU A 62 17.57 6.49 -3.88
CA GLU A 62 17.14 7.74 -4.49
C GLU A 62 15.90 7.51 -5.35
N ILE A 63 14.93 8.42 -5.30
CA ILE A 63 13.73 8.41 -6.16
C ILE A 63 13.82 9.65 -7.05
N ASN A 64 14.69 9.59 -8.05
CA ASN A 64 15.07 10.72 -8.91
C ASN A 64 14.58 10.59 -10.35
N THR A 65 13.87 9.50 -10.68
CA THR A 65 13.25 9.30 -12.00
C THR A 65 11.76 9.02 -11.86
N GLU A 66 11.01 9.34 -12.90
CA GLU A 66 9.56 9.06 -12.99
C GLU A 66 9.28 7.56 -12.83
N ASP A 67 10.10 6.68 -13.42
CA ASP A 67 9.95 5.22 -13.30
C ASP A 67 10.10 4.73 -11.84
N ARG A 68 11.06 5.29 -11.11
CA ARG A 68 11.29 4.96 -9.69
C ARG A 68 10.17 5.51 -8.83
N PHE A 69 9.66 6.69 -9.16
CA PHE A 69 8.50 7.27 -8.50
C PHE A 69 7.23 6.42 -8.74
N ALA A 70 6.99 5.99 -9.98
CA ALA A 70 5.89 5.10 -10.33
C ALA A 70 5.98 3.76 -9.59
N THR A 71 7.19 3.22 -9.44
CA THR A 71 7.46 2.01 -8.66
C THR A 71 7.14 2.21 -7.18
N LEU A 72 7.58 3.32 -6.58
CA LEU A 72 7.28 3.68 -5.21
C LEU A 72 5.76 3.82 -4.99
N GLN A 73 5.09 4.54 -5.88
CA GLN A 73 3.65 4.74 -5.85
C GLN A 73 2.90 3.41 -5.95
N GLN A 74 3.35 2.50 -6.83
CA GLN A 74 2.76 1.18 -6.94
C GLN A 74 2.93 0.37 -5.64
N GLY A 75 4.11 0.41 -5.02
CA GLY A 75 4.35 -0.16 -3.70
C GLY A 75 3.42 0.44 -2.63
N ALA A 76 3.31 1.76 -2.58
CA ALA A 76 2.44 2.48 -1.64
C ALA A 76 0.97 2.08 -1.77
N LEU A 77 0.45 1.91 -2.99
CA LEU A 77 -0.92 1.42 -3.24
C LEU A 77 -1.14 0.01 -2.68
N PHE A 78 -0.18 -0.90 -2.85
CA PHE A 78 -0.26 -2.26 -2.31
C PHE A 78 -0.21 -2.25 -0.78
N ILE A 79 0.67 -1.45 -0.19
CA ILE A 79 0.77 -1.29 1.26
C ILE A 79 -0.53 -0.71 1.83
N LEU A 80 -1.07 0.36 1.24
CA LEU A 80 -2.34 0.95 1.68
C LEU A 80 -3.48 -0.06 1.60
N ALA A 81 -3.56 -0.82 0.51
CA ALA A 81 -4.55 -1.89 0.37
C ALA A 81 -4.38 -2.97 1.46
N ALA A 82 -3.14 -3.34 1.81
CA ALA A 82 -2.88 -4.29 2.89
C ALA A 82 -3.31 -3.73 4.27
N VAL A 83 -3.03 -2.46 4.56
CA VAL A 83 -3.46 -1.77 5.79
C VAL A 83 -4.98 -1.80 5.91
N LEU A 84 -5.70 -1.52 4.81
CA LEU A 84 -7.16 -1.47 4.77
C LEU A 84 -7.84 -2.82 5.00
N CYS A 85 -7.13 -3.95 4.86
CA CYS A 85 -7.69 -5.24 5.23
C CYS A 85 -8.11 -5.30 6.71
N SER A 86 -7.39 -4.63 7.62
CA SER A 86 -7.73 -4.62 9.06
C SER A 86 -9.09 -3.98 9.37
N PRO A 87 -9.39 -2.74 8.95
CA PRO A 87 -10.73 -2.16 9.15
C PRO A 87 -11.82 -2.90 8.36
N ILE A 88 -11.50 -3.48 7.20
CA ILE A 88 -12.45 -4.30 6.42
C ILE A 88 -12.81 -5.59 7.18
N ILE A 89 -11.85 -6.27 7.81
CA ILE A 89 -12.11 -7.46 8.65
C ILE A 89 -13.09 -7.12 9.77
N SER A 90 -12.90 -5.97 10.42
CA SER A 90 -13.79 -5.51 11.48
C SER A 90 -15.21 -5.26 10.94
N ARG A 91 -15.34 -4.52 9.83
CA ARG A 91 -16.65 -4.20 9.22
C ARG A 91 -17.37 -5.41 8.66
N ALA A 92 -16.66 -6.36 8.06
CA ALA A 92 -17.27 -7.57 7.50
C ALA A 92 -17.96 -8.43 8.57
N LYS A 93 -17.64 -8.24 9.86
CA LYS A 93 -18.25 -8.98 10.98
C LYS A 93 -19.53 -8.35 11.52
N VAL A 94 -19.97 -7.21 10.98
CA VAL A 94 -21.15 -6.49 11.47
C VAL A 94 -22.13 -6.19 10.34
N GLN A 95 -23.40 -5.98 10.68
CA GLN A 95 -24.41 -5.52 9.71
C GLN A 95 -24.03 -4.13 9.15
N PRO A 96 -24.31 -3.82 7.87
CA PRO A 96 -24.99 -4.65 6.86
C PRO A 96 -24.04 -5.58 6.07
N PHE A 97 -22.77 -5.71 6.49
CA PHE A 97 -21.73 -6.42 5.73
C PHE A 97 -21.59 -7.90 6.10
N LEU A 98 -22.43 -8.42 6.98
CA LEU A 98 -22.36 -9.81 7.46
C LEU A 98 -22.67 -10.87 6.38
N ASN A 99 -23.06 -10.47 5.17
CA ASN A 99 -23.37 -11.39 4.08
C ASN A 99 -22.12 -12.02 3.41
N PHE A 100 -22.33 -13.14 2.70
CA PHE A 100 -21.27 -13.93 2.06
C PHE A 100 -20.37 -13.13 1.11
N LYS A 101 -20.90 -12.09 0.45
CA LYS A 101 -20.14 -11.23 -0.48
C LYS A 101 -18.89 -10.62 0.18
N TYR A 102 -18.96 -10.32 1.49
CA TYR A 102 -17.88 -9.68 2.23
C TYR A 102 -17.13 -10.62 3.18
N GLN A 103 -17.54 -11.89 3.30
CA GLN A 103 -16.84 -12.93 4.08
C GLN A 103 -15.64 -13.51 3.32
N LYS A 104 -14.72 -12.64 2.89
CA LYS A 104 -13.49 -13.05 2.21
C LYS A 104 -12.40 -13.36 3.23
N ASN A 105 -11.40 -14.15 2.83
CA ASN A 105 -10.19 -14.35 3.64
C ASN A 105 -9.28 -13.10 3.55
N TRP A 106 -9.70 -12.03 4.20
CA TRP A 106 -9.02 -10.75 4.23
C TRP A 106 -7.63 -10.84 4.89
N GLY A 107 -7.43 -11.76 5.84
CA GLY A 107 -6.11 -11.99 6.44
C GLY A 107 -5.11 -12.57 5.43
N LYS A 108 -5.54 -13.52 4.59
CA LYS A 108 -4.72 -14.02 3.47
C LYS A 108 -4.42 -12.91 2.47
N LYS A 109 -5.44 -12.12 2.11
CA LYS A 109 -5.32 -10.97 1.20
C LYS A 109 -4.34 -9.92 1.71
N GLN A 110 -4.40 -9.60 3.00
CA GLN A 110 -3.49 -8.66 3.67
C GLN A 110 -2.03 -9.09 3.50
N LYS A 111 -1.72 -10.36 3.83
CA LYS A 111 -0.37 -10.91 3.69
C LYS A 111 0.13 -10.86 2.24
N GLU A 112 -0.73 -11.21 1.29
CA GLU A 112 -0.40 -11.18 -0.14
C GLU A 112 -0.09 -9.75 -0.63
N LEU A 113 -0.95 -8.79 -0.29
CA LEU A 113 -0.79 -7.39 -0.67
C LEU A 113 0.45 -6.77 0.00
N MET A 114 0.68 -7.06 1.28
CA MET A 114 1.87 -6.59 2.00
C MET A 114 3.14 -7.11 1.34
N ARG A 115 3.20 -8.42 1.04
CA ARG A 115 4.33 -9.02 0.32
C ARG A 115 4.56 -8.37 -1.04
N LYS A 116 3.51 -8.16 -1.84
CA LYS A 116 3.61 -7.48 -3.15
C LYS A 116 4.08 -6.04 -3.00
N GLY A 117 3.60 -5.31 -1.98
CA GLY A 117 4.06 -3.96 -1.66
C GLY A 117 5.55 -3.93 -1.38
N HIS A 118 6.04 -4.81 -0.50
CA HIS A 118 7.48 -4.93 -0.24
C HIS A 118 8.27 -5.30 -1.48
N MET A 119 7.82 -6.24 -2.33
CA MET A 119 8.53 -6.56 -3.58
C MET A 119 8.72 -5.35 -4.49
N TRP A 120 7.71 -4.48 -4.62
CA TRP A 120 7.85 -3.24 -5.38
C TRP A 120 8.87 -2.30 -4.75
N LEU A 121 8.82 -2.14 -3.42
CA LEU A 121 9.75 -1.28 -2.69
C LEU A 121 11.19 -1.80 -2.74
N ASP A 122 11.40 -3.10 -2.56
CA ASP A 122 12.72 -3.75 -2.61
C ASP A 122 13.34 -3.66 -4.02
N SER A 123 12.51 -3.64 -5.08
CA SER A 123 13.00 -3.46 -6.45
C SER A 123 13.68 -2.11 -6.70
N LEU A 124 13.42 -1.11 -5.84
CA LEU A 124 14.10 0.19 -5.87
C LEU A 124 15.56 0.09 -5.39
N GLN A 125 15.91 -0.96 -4.64
CA GLN A 125 17.28 -1.20 -4.15
C GLN A 125 18.17 -1.83 -5.23
N VAL A 126 17.60 -2.62 -6.16
CA VAL A 126 18.37 -3.55 -7.01
C VAL A 126 18.93 -2.90 -8.30
N LYS A 127 18.45 -1.73 -8.73
CA LYS A 127 18.93 -1.08 -9.97
C LYS A 127 20.07 -0.07 -9.74
N GLY A 128 21.19 -0.56 -9.20
CA GLY A 128 22.42 0.21 -8.97
C GLY A 128 23.70 -0.50 -9.43
N ALA A 129 23.60 -1.55 -10.26
CA ALA A 129 24.76 -2.28 -10.79
C ALA A 129 24.77 -2.25 -12.32
N VAL A 130 24.94 -1.06 -12.91
CA VAL A 130 25.51 -0.92 -14.25
C VAL A 130 26.41 0.32 -14.21
N GLN A 131 27.70 0.09 -13.98
CA GLN A 131 28.79 0.90 -14.52
C GLN A 131 29.68 -0.05 -15.30
#